data_AF-A0A8S1JGT7-F1
#
_entry.id   AF-A0A8S1JGT7-F1
#
_cell.length_a   1.000
_cell.length_b   1.000
_cell.length_c   1.000
_cell.angle_alpha   90.00
_cell.angle_beta   90.00
_cell.angle_gamma   90.00
#
_symmetry.space_group_name_H-M   'P 1'
#
loop_
_entity.id
_entity.type
_entity.pdbx_description
1 polymer ?
#
loop_
_entity_poly.entity_id
_entity_poly.type
_entity_poly.pdbx_seq_one_letter_code
_entity_poly.pdbx_strand_id
1 'polypeptide(L)'
;MGFLPSKSGPRVRKLKSVQGIEATLIFYVPPPDLQSVLQDCMDVLGADRRCCVARELTKIHEQFCRSTLGEAVRRFHGEATVGEITLLIEGAGPSSQDSDVPAEVLEMELQQRIAAGEPLSQAVKAASRELGVGRKRAYQAALRLAKASRPAGES
;
A
#
# COMPACT_ATOMS: atom_id res chain seq x y z
N MET A 1 -16.31 1.56 8.26
CA MET A 1 -16.11 2.88 7.60
C MET A 1 -17.35 3.35 6.85
N GLY A 2 -18.29 2.46 6.52
CA GLY A 2 -19.54 2.81 5.83
C GLY A 2 -19.35 2.87 4.32
N PHE A 3 -20.20 3.66 3.65
CA PHE A 3 -20.11 3.88 2.21
C PHE A 3 -18.99 4.86 1.88
N LEU A 4 -18.24 4.57 0.81
CA LEU A 4 -17.39 5.57 0.18
C LEU A 4 -18.25 6.54 -0.65
N PRO A 5 -17.84 7.81 -0.77
CA PRO A 5 -18.45 8.72 -1.72
C PRO A 5 -18.44 8.14 -3.15
N SER A 6 -19.51 8.33 -3.91
CA SER A 6 -19.62 7.85 -5.30
C SER A 6 -18.69 8.58 -6.27
N LYS A 7 -18.34 9.84 -5.99
CA LYS A 7 -17.39 10.62 -6.77
C LYS A 7 -15.94 10.37 -6.32
N SER A 8 -15.03 10.16 -7.28
CA SER A 8 -13.60 9.88 -7.01
C SER A 8 -12.93 10.95 -6.14
N GLY A 9 -13.08 12.25 -6.43
CA GLY A 9 -12.42 13.31 -5.64
C GLY A 9 -12.70 13.25 -4.12
N PRO A 10 -13.97 13.29 -3.68
CA PRO A 10 -14.33 13.07 -2.28
C PRO A 10 -13.90 11.70 -1.72
N ARG A 11 -13.99 10.63 -2.52
CA ARG A 11 -13.56 9.29 -2.13
C ARG A 11 -12.06 9.21 -1.85
N VAL A 12 -11.23 9.74 -2.74
CA VAL A 12 -9.78 9.86 -2.57
C VAL A 12 -9.44 10.65 -1.30
N ARG A 13 -10.14 11.75 -1.02
CA ARG A 13 -9.93 12.51 0.24
C ARG A 13 -10.23 11.66 1.47
N LYS A 14 -11.33 10.89 1.45
CA LYS A 14 -11.67 9.97 2.54
C LYS A 14 -10.64 8.84 2.67
N LEU A 15 -10.18 8.27 1.57
CA LEU A 15 -9.15 7.22 1.57
C LEU A 15 -7.83 7.73 2.16
N LYS A 16 -7.39 8.93 1.78
CA LYS A 16 -6.19 9.56 2.34
C LYS A 16 -6.30 9.81 3.86
N SER A 17 -7.48 10.19 4.36
CA SER A 17 -7.67 10.41 5.79
C SER A 17 -7.62 9.13 6.63
N VAL A 18 -7.69 7.95 5.99
CA VAL A 18 -7.76 6.65 6.67
C VAL A 18 -6.60 5.73 6.30
N GLN A 19 -5.71 6.18 5.41
CA GLN A 19 -4.61 5.36 4.86
C GLN A 19 -3.65 4.83 5.93
N GLY A 20 -3.54 5.53 7.08
CA GLY A 20 -2.67 5.20 8.19
C GLY A 20 -3.33 4.42 9.33
N ILE A 21 -4.62 4.09 9.23
CA ILE A 21 -5.31 3.29 10.25
C ILE A 21 -4.79 1.86 10.17
N GLU A 22 -4.30 1.32 11.29
CA GLU A 22 -3.70 -0.03 11.34
C GLU A 22 -4.74 -1.16 11.36
N ALA A 23 -5.98 -0.84 11.75
CA ALA A 23 -7.10 -1.78 11.71
C ALA A 23 -7.61 -2.01 10.27
N THR A 24 -8.18 -3.18 10.02
CA THR A 24 -8.87 -3.51 8.77
C THR A 24 -9.93 -2.47 8.44
N LEU A 25 -9.87 -1.92 7.23
CA LEU A 25 -10.84 -0.98 6.70
C LEU A 25 -11.98 -1.75 6.04
N ILE A 26 -13.22 -1.44 6.41
CA ILE A 26 -14.42 -2.09 5.84
C ILE A 26 -15.31 -1.03 5.19
N PHE A 27 -15.55 -1.20 3.89
CA PHE A 27 -16.37 -0.34 3.04
C PHE A 27 -17.51 -1.11 2.38
N TYR A 28 -18.67 -0.47 2.29
CA TYR A 28 -19.75 -0.94 1.43
C TYR A 28 -19.66 -0.26 0.07
N VAL A 29 -19.76 -1.06 -0.99
CA VAL A 29 -19.51 -0.61 -2.36
C VAL A 29 -20.72 -0.95 -3.23
N PRO A 30 -21.38 0.05 -3.83
CA PRO A 30 -22.39 -0.22 -4.85
C PRO A 30 -21.78 -1.04 -6.00
N PRO A 31 -22.48 -2.06 -6.52
CA PRO A 31 -21.98 -2.88 -7.63
C PRO A 31 -21.44 -2.13 -8.86
N PRO A 32 -22.11 -1.06 -9.36
CA PRO A 32 -21.58 -0.32 -10.51
C PRO A 32 -20.30 0.47 -10.20
N ASP A 33 -20.04 0.74 -8.92
CA ASP A 33 -18.91 1.56 -8.50
C ASP A 33 -17.65 0.73 -8.24
N LEU A 34 -17.75 -0.61 -8.13
CA LEU A 34 -16.66 -1.48 -7.66
C LEU A 34 -15.33 -1.20 -8.38
N GLN A 35 -15.34 -1.17 -9.71
CA GLN A 35 -14.14 -0.98 -10.49
C GLN A 35 -13.47 0.37 -10.17
N SER A 36 -14.26 1.46 -10.13
CA SER A 36 -13.74 2.80 -9.83
C SER A 36 -13.26 2.92 -8.38
N VAL A 37 -13.91 2.23 -7.45
CA VAL A 37 -13.53 2.19 -6.04
C VAL A 37 -12.23 1.43 -5.85
N LEU A 38 -12.09 0.25 -6.46
CA LEU A 38 -10.86 -0.53 -6.40
C LEU A 38 -9.68 0.24 -7.00
N GLN A 39 -9.90 0.97 -8.09
CA GLN A 39 -8.89 1.82 -8.71
C GLN A 39 -8.43 2.93 -7.75
N ASP A 40 -9.37 3.71 -7.19
CA ASP A 40 -9.01 4.77 -6.24
C ASP A 40 -8.36 4.20 -4.96
N CYS A 41 -8.82 3.04 -4.48
CA CYS A 41 -8.19 2.35 -3.35
C CYS A 41 -6.75 1.94 -3.68
N MET A 42 -6.50 1.36 -4.86
CA MET A 42 -5.16 0.98 -5.30
C MET A 42 -4.25 2.21 -5.39
N ASP A 43 -4.73 3.29 -5.99
CA ASP A 43 -3.95 4.51 -6.22
C ASP A 43 -3.60 5.23 -4.92
N VAL A 44 -4.46 5.15 -3.89
CA VAL A 44 -4.22 5.79 -2.59
C VAL A 44 -3.51 4.89 -1.59
N LEU A 45 -3.87 3.61 -1.51
CA LEU A 45 -3.42 2.68 -0.46
C LEU A 45 -2.28 1.75 -0.92
N GLY A 46 -2.03 1.68 -2.23
CA GLY A 46 -0.97 0.90 -2.87
C GLY A 46 -1.46 -0.44 -3.42
N ALA A 47 -0.92 -0.83 -4.59
CA ALA A 47 -1.30 -2.04 -5.28
C ALA A 47 -1.05 -3.34 -4.50
N ASP A 48 -0.03 -3.36 -3.64
CA ASP A 48 0.35 -4.55 -2.86
C ASP A 48 -0.53 -4.76 -1.60
N ARG A 49 -1.41 -3.80 -1.25
CA ARG A 49 -2.23 -3.90 -0.03
C ARG A 49 -3.21 -5.06 -0.17
N ARG A 50 -3.28 -5.94 0.84
CA ARG A 50 -4.23 -7.06 0.81
C ARG A 50 -5.66 -6.57 0.96
N CYS A 51 -6.58 -7.24 0.30
CA CYS A 51 -8.01 -6.98 0.37
C CYS A 51 -8.84 -8.26 0.23
N CYS A 52 -10.11 -8.16 0.60
CA CYS A 52 -11.13 -9.17 0.33
C CYS A 52 -12.36 -8.47 -0.24
N VAL A 53 -12.80 -8.91 -1.42
CA VAL A 53 -14.11 -8.54 -1.98
C VAL A 53 -15.09 -9.65 -1.61
N ALA A 54 -15.99 -9.35 -0.68
CA ALA A 54 -17.09 -10.22 -0.30
C ALA A 54 -18.34 -9.80 -1.08
N ARG A 55 -18.98 -10.75 -1.77
CA ARG A 55 -20.21 -10.56 -2.52
C ARG A 55 -21.31 -11.43 -1.95
N GLU A 56 -22.45 -10.82 -1.64
CA GLU A 56 -23.68 -11.55 -1.34
C GLU A 56 -24.58 -11.52 -2.59
N LEU A 57 -24.58 -12.63 -3.33
CA LEU A 57 -25.39 -12.78 -4.56
C LEU A 57 -26.80 -13.30 -4.24
N THR A 58 -26.89 -14.21 -3.27
CA THR A 58 -28.10 -14.66 -2.55
C THR A 58 -27.67 -15.08 -1.14
N LYS A 59 -28.59 -15.17 -0.16
CA LYS A 59 -28.28 -15.59 1.23
C LYS A 59 -27.54 -16.95 1.35
N ILE A 60 -27.45 -17.75 0.28
CA ILE A 60 -26.83 -19.08 0.27
C ILE A 60 -25.54 -19.10 -0.59
N HIS A 61 -25.33 -18.10 -1.45
CA HIS A 61 -24.19 -18.01 -2.35
C HIS A 61 -23.36 -16.75 -2.06
N GLU A 62 -22.58 -16.83 -0.99
CA GLU A 62 -21.53 -15.85 -0.68
C GLU A 62 -20.24 -16.19 -1.46
N GLN A 63 -19.59 -15.17 -2.03
CA GLN A 63 -18.29 -15.32 -2.67
C GLN A 63 -17.28 -14.40 -1.98
N PHE A 64 -16.14 -14.96 -1.57
CA PHE A 64 -15.02 -14.23 -0.98
C PHE A 64 -13.80 -14.29 -1.89
N CYS A 65 -13.40 -13.15 -2.45
CA CYS A 65 -12.19 -13.04 -3.24
C CYS A 65 -11.10 -12.33 -2.44
N ARG A 66 -10.09 -13.08 -1.98
CA ARG A 66 -8.90 -12.53 -1.31
C ARG A 66 -7.79 -12.32 -2.32
N SER A 67 -7.19 -11.12 -2.33
CA SER A 67 -6.11 -10.76 -3.25
C SER A 67 -5.37 -9.51 -2.75
N THR A 68 -4.42 -9.01 -3.53
CA THR A 68 -3.97 -7.62 -3.43
C THR A 68 -4.94 -6.66 -4.14
N LEU A 69 -4.87 -5.35 -3.86
CA LEU A 69 -5.67 -4.34 -4.57
C LEU A 69 -5.37 -4.33 -6.07
N GLY A 70 -4.09 -4.48 -6.47
CA GLY A 70 -3.71 -4.53 -7.89
C GLY A 70 -4.28 -5.76 -8.61
N GLU A 71 -4.30 -6.91 -7.95
CA GLU A 71 -4.95 -8.11 -8.48
C GLU A 71 -6.47 -7.95 -8.54
N ALA A 72 -7.09 -7.32 -7.53
CA ALA A 72 -8.53 -7.10 -7.51
C ALA A 72 -8.96 -6.20 -8.68
N VAL A 73 -8.24 -5.11 -8.95
CA VAL A 73 -8.49 -4.23 -10.10
C VAL A 73 -8.46 -5.02 -11.41
N ARG A 74 -7.46 -5.88 -11.61
CA ARG A 74 -7.37 -6.72 -12.82
C ARG A 74 -8.50 -7.74 -12.90
N ARG A 75 -8.82 -8.40 -11.79
CA ARG A 75 -9.82 -9.46 -11.74
C ARG A 75 -11.22 -8.95 -12.07
N PHE A 76 -11.60 -7.81 -11.49
CA PHE A 76 -12.95 -7.25 -11.64
C PHE A 76 -13.07 -6.28 -12.82
N HIS A 77 -12.05 -6.15 -13.64
CA HIS A 77 -12.09 -5.32 -14.84
C HIS A 77 -13.08 -5.90 -15.86
N GLY A 78 -14.14 -5.15 -16.17
CA GLY A 78 -15.14 -5.55 -17.16
C GLY A 78 -16.09 -6.67 -16.69
N GLU A 79 -16.02 -7.08 -15.42
CA GLU A 79 -16.95 -8.04 -14.85
C GLU A 79 -18.22 -7.32 -14.40
N ALA A 80 -19.40 -7.80 -14.83
CA ALA A 80 -20.66 -7.31 -14.31
C ALA A 80 -20.82 -7.73 -12.85
N THR A 81 -20.73 -6.76 -11.94
CA THR A 81 -20.97 -6.98 -10.52
C THR A 81 -22.44 -6.90 -10.18
N VAL A 82 -22.94 -7.88 -9.43
CA VAL A 82 -24.30 -7.94 -8.88
C VAL A 82 -24.24 -8.31 -7.39
N GLY A 83 -25.31 -8.01 -6.65
CA GLY A 83 -25.42 -8.30 -5.22
C GLY A 83 -24.90 -7.19 -4.31
N GLU A 84 -24.83 -7.44 -3.00
CA GLU A 84 -24.22 -6.51 -2.05
C GLU A 84 -22.72 -6.78 -1.94
N ILE A 85 -21.90 -5.72 -1.99
CA ILE A 85 -20.44 -5.83 -1.98
C ILE A 85 -19.86 -5.19 -0.73
N THR A 86 -19.14 -6.00 0.03
CA THR A 86 -18.31 -5.53 1.15
C THR A 86 -16.84 -5.65 0.77
N LEU A 87 -16.14 -4.53 0.77
CA LEU A 87 -14.71 -4.45 0.52
C LEU A 87 -13.97 -4.31 1.85
N LEU A 88 -13.19 -5.34 2.18
CA LEU A 88 -12.28 -5.34 3.32
C LEU A 88 -10.88 -5.05 2.80
N ILE A 89 -10.20 -4.09 3.39
CA ILE A 89 -8.83 -3.73 3.03
C ILE A 89 -7.97 -3.84 4.28
N GLU A 90 -6.84 -4.51 4.14
CA GLU A 90 -5.82 -4.57 5.18
C GLU A 90 -5.51 -3.16 5.68
N GLY A 91 -5.49 -2.98 7.00
CA GLY A 91 -5.06 -1.74 7.62
C GLY A 91 -3.64 -1.38 7.19
N ALA A 92 -3.18 -0.18 7.51
CA ALA A 92 -1.75 0.08 7.45
C ALA A 92 -1.08 -1.05 8.25
N GLY A 93 -0.23 -1.86 7.60
CA GLY A 93 0.68 -2.70 8.37
C GLY A 93 1.32 -1.81 9.45
N PRO A 94 1.62 -2.35 10.65
CA PRO A 94 2.07 -1.57 11.79
C PRO A 94 2.98 -0.52 11.21
N SER A 95 2.58 0.74 11.41
CA SER A 95 3.43 1.85 10.98
C SER A 95 4.78 1.39 11.42
N SER A 96 5.68 1.16 10.48
CA SER A 96 7.03 0.83 10.85
C SER A 96 7.59 2.18 11.28
N GLN A 97 7.02 2.76 12.36
CA GLN A 97 7.71 3.00 13.60
C GLN A 97 8.88 2.06 13.60
N ASP A 98 9.93 2.57 12.96
CA ASP A 98 11.29 2.37 13.31
C ASP A 98 11.38 1.21 14.29
N SER A 99 11.53 -0.01 13.75
CA SER A 99 12.20 -1.03 14.52
C SER A 99 13.40 -0.34 15.17
N ASP A 100 13.61 -0.55 16.47
CA ASP A 100 14.65 0.11 17.28
C ASP A 100 16.09 -0.16 16.77
N VAL A 101 16.20 -0.85 15.63
CA VAL A 101 17.34 -0.86 14.71
C VAL A 101 17.96 0.55 14.68
N PRO A 102 19.21 0.70 15.13
CA PRO A 102 19.92 1.98 15.06
C PRO A 102 20.07 2.48 13.63
N ALA A 103 20.18 3.80 13.45
CA ALA A 103 20.32 4.42 12.13
C ALA A 103 21.58 3.91 11.41
N GLU A 104 22.64 3.66 12.16
CA GLU A 104 23.94 3.17 11.67
C GLU A 104 23.82 1.78 11.05
N VAL A 105 23.03 0.88 11.65
CA VAL A 105 22.80 -0.48 11.13
C VAL A 105 22.08 -0.42 9.79
N LEU A 106 21.02 0.40 9.71
CA LEU A 106 20.29 0.61 8.46
C LEU A 106 21.15 1.24 7.37
N GLU A 107 21.95 2.25 7.72
CA GLU A 107 22.83 2.92 6.78
C GLU A 107 23.95 2.01 6.27
N MET A 108 24.53 1.18 7.14
CA MET A 108 25.55 0.21 6.77
C MET A 108 24.99 -0.84 5.80
N GLU A 109 23.80 -1.39 6.06
CA GLU A 109 23.13 -2.34 5.17
C GLU A 109 22.84 -1.72 3.80
N LEU A 110 22.30 -0.49 3.77
CA LEU A 110 22.04 0.24 2.53
C LEU A 110 23.33 0.51 1.74
N GLN A 111 24.40 0.92 2.42
CA GLN A 111 25.70 1.16 1.80
C GLN A 111 26.27 -0.10 1.16
N GLN A 112 26.22 -1.24 1.85
CA GLN A 112 26.73 -2.52 1.32
C GLN A 112 26.00 -2.92 0.03
N ARG A 113 24.67 -2.78 0.01
CA ARG A 113 23.86 -3.10 -1.18
C ARG A 113 24.10 -2.16 -2.35
N ILE A 114 24.18 -0.86 -2.07
CA ILE A 114 24.48 0.14 -3.09
C ILE A 114 25.90 -0.08 -3.66
N ALA A 115 26.87 -0.40 -2.80
CA ALA A 115 28.23 -0.74 -3.22
C ALA A 115 28.30 -2.04 -4.03
N ALA A 116 27.40 -3.00 -3.76
CA ALA A 116 27.21 -4.20 -4.57
C ALA A 116 26.52 -3.93 -5.92
N GLY A 117 26.15 -2.69 -6.23
CA GLY A 117 25.52 -2.29 -7.48
C GLY A 117 24.00 -2.49 -7.52
N GLU A 118 23.35 -2.78 -6.38
CA GLU A 118 21.90 -2.87 -6.34
C GLU A 118 21.25 -1.50 -6.64
N PRO A 119 20.21 -1.44 -7.50
CA PRO A 119 19.44 -0.22 -7.68
C PRO A 119 18.85 0.27 -6.36
N LEU A 120 18.83 1.59 -6.14
CA LEU A 120 18.36 2.22 -4.90
C LEU A 120 16.98 1.70 -4.43
N SER A 121 16.06 1.48 -5.38
CA SER A 121 14.72 0.98 -5.11
C SER A 121 14.71 -0.48 -4.61
N GLN A 122 15.64 -1.31 -5.08
CA GLN A 122 15.82 -2.68 -4.62
C GLN A 122 16.51 -2.71 -3.26
N ALA A 123 17.58 -1.93 -3.08
CA ALA A 123 18.30 -1.82 -1.82
C ALA A 123 17.37 -1.37 -0.67
N VAL A 124 16.54 -0.34 -0.91
CA VAL A 124 15.54 0.14 0.07
C VAL A 124 14.49 -0.93 0.39
N LYS A 125 14.03 -1.68 -0.62
CA LYS A 125 13.05 -2.75 -0.43
C LYS A 125 13.65 -3.90 0.40
N ALA A 126 14.89 -4.29 0.11
CA ALA A 126 15.57 -5.38 0.77
C ALA A 126 15.93 -5.03 2.23
N ALA A 127 16.55 -3.87 2.47
CA ALA A 127 16.89 -3.39 3.80
C ALA A 127 15.63 -3.20 4.68
N SER A 128 14.55 -2.69 4.12
CA SER A 128 13.25 -2.57 4.82
C SER A 128 12.70 -3.94 5.24
N ARG A 129 12.83 -4.95 4.38
CA ARG A 129 12.33 -6.30 4.68
C ARG A 129 13.21 -7.03 5.70
N GLU A 130 14.53 -6.96 5.56
CA GLU A 130 15.47 -7.71 6.40
C GLU A 130 15.60 -7.12 7.80
N LEU A 131 15.67 -5.80 7.91
CA LEU A 131 15.79 -5.11 9.19
C LEU A 131 14.43 -4.83 9.85
N GLY A 132 13.33 -5.13 9.16
CA GLY A 132 11.98 -4.79 9.64
C GLY A 132 11.73 -3.28 9.77
N VAL A 133 12.59 -2.44 9.18
CA VAL A 133 12.42 -0.98 9.20
C VAL A 133 11.39 -0.53 8.17
N GLY A 134 10.79 0.63 8.42
CA GLY A 134 9.81 1.18 7.48
C GLY A 134 10.44 1.59 6.17
N ARG A 135 9.75 1.28 5.06
CA ARG A 135 10.22 1.61 3.71
C ARG A 135 10.49 3.10 3.54
N LYS A 136 9.68 3.95 4.18
CA LYS A 136 9.88 5.40 4.23
C LYS A 136 11.18 5.76 4.94
N ARG A 137 11.48 5.14 6.08
CA ARG A 137 12.73 5.36 6.84
C ARG A 137 13.95 4.89 6.03
N ALA A 138 13.90 3.68 5.48
CA ALA A 138 14.95 3.15 4.60
C ALA A 138 15.21 4.06 3.40
N TYR A 139 14.15 4.56 2.75
CA TYR A 139 14.28 5.48 1.62
C TYR A 139 14.92 6.81 2.01
N GLN A 140 14.53 7.40 3.13
CA GLN A 140 15.12 8.66 3.62
C GLN A 140 16.59 8.50 4.01
N ALA A 141 16.97 7.36 4.61
CA ALA A 141 18.37 7.04 4.88
C ALA A 141 19.19 6.91 3.59
N ALA A 142 18.65 6.21 2.58
CA ALA A 142 19.30 6.05 1.28
C ALA A 142 19.51 7.40 0.56
N LEU A 143 18.55 8.32 0.64
CA LEU A 143 18.70 9.68 0.10
C LEU A 143 19.77 10.51 0.83
N ARG A 144 19.90 10.35 2.15
CA ARG A 144 20.97 11.01 2.93
C ARG A 144 22.35 10.50 2.49
N LEU A 145 22.49 9.18 2.31
CA LEU A 145 23.71 8.55 1.80
C LEU A 145 24.08 9.04 0.39
N ALA A 146 23.09 9.16 -0.51
CA ALA A 146 23.31 9.68 -1.86
C ALA A 146 23.72 11.17 -1.89
N LYS A 147 23.28 11.96 -0.91
CA LYS A 147 23.70 13.36 -0.76
C LYS A 147 25.11 13.48 -0.17
N ALA A 148 25.44 12.65 0.83
CA ALA A 148 26.76 12.65 1.47
C ALA A 148 27.89 12.20 0.53
N SER A 149 27.57 11.44 -0.52
CA SER A 149 28.50 10.97 -1.54
C SER A 149 28.71 11.96 -2.71
N ARG A 150 27.98 13.08 -2.75
CA ARG A 150 28.28 14.20 -3.67
C ARG A 150 29.16 15.22 -2.94
N PRO A 151 30.41 15.48 -3.40
CA PRO A 151 31.24 16.50 -2.77
C PRO A 151 30.57 17.87 -2.88
N ALA A 152 30.58 18.63 -1.79
CA ALA A 152 30.24 20.05 -1.80
C ALA A 152 31.38 20.79 -2.52
N GLY A 153 31.18 21.10 -3.81
CA GLY A 153 32.16 21.86 -4.57
C GLY A 153 31.90 21.89 -6.06
N GLU A 154 31.06 22.82 -6.50
CA GLU A 154 31.23 23.54 -7.77
C GLU A 154 30.49 24.88 -7.62
N SER A 155 31.21 25.86 -7.05
CA SER A 155 31.07 27.30 -7.23
C SER A 155 32.47 27.90 -7.24
#